data_AF-A0A930N5I4-F1
#
_entry.id   AF-A0A930N5I4-F1
#
_cell.length_a   1.000
_cell.length_b   1.000
_cell.length_c   1.000
_cell.angle_alpha   90.00
_cell.angle_beta   90.00
_cell.angle_gamma   90.00
#
_symmetry.space_group_name_H-M   'P 1'
#
loop_
_entity.id
_entity.type
_entity.pdbx_description
1 polymer ?
#
loop_
_entity_poly.entity_id
_entity_poly.type
_entity_poly.pdbx_seq_one_letter_code
_entity_poly.pdbx_strand_id
1 'polypeptide(L)'
;MKINYRMGFALPALIASILAFGSCKSSSKNSSVLQQSAIGKPGELMLVMEKDYFESPMAMQLYDLLEEDAPALPQSEPSLRISRVPTPSFEGSLKLVRNVFLLDIDPQRYSKVSLKYSYDDWAKGQIVARMTSPSADSVQNYLKTQGEGLMNLFIRHELFLYG
;
A
#
# COMPACT_ATOMS: atom_id res chain seq x y z
N MET A 1 -31.90 47.86 59.71
CA MET A 1 -30.67 48.65 59.46
C MET A 1 -29.59 48.23 60.44
N LYS A 2 -28.64 47.41 59.98
CA LYS A 2 -27.31 47.10 60.55
C LYS A 2 -26.62 46.12 59.59
N ILE A 3 -25.57 46.59 58.94
CA ILE A 3 -24.69 45.80 58.07
C ILE A 3 -23.79 44.97 58.99
N ASN A 4 -23.66 43.66 58.72
CA ASN A 4 -22.61 42.80 59.26
C ASN A 4 -22.35 41.65 58.29
N TYR A 5 -21.29 41.76 57.48
CA TYR A 5 -20.76 40.64 56.71
C TYR A 5 -20.02 39.71 57.66
N ARG A 6 -20.63 38.56 57.98
CA ARG A 6 -19.97 37.48 58.71
C ARG A 6 -19.33 36.52 57.71
N MET A 7 -18.01 36.58 57.69
CA MET A 7 -17.05 35.54 57.38
C MET A 7 -17.62 34.11 57.40
N GLY A 8 -17.59 33.45 56.24
CA GLY A 8 -17.98 32.05 56.03
C GLY A 8 -17.13 31.43 54.93
N PHE A 9 -16.24 30.54 55.36
CA PHE A 9 -15.30 29.69 54.62
C PHE A 9 -15.78 29.07 53.29
N ALA A 10 -14.92 29.12 52.26
CA ALA A 10 -14.51 28.03 51.34
C ALA A 10 -13.68 28.66 50.19
N LEU A 11 -12.34 28.70 50.25
CA LEU A 11 -11.37 27.76 49.65
C LEU A 11 -11.70 27.28 48.21
N PRO A 12 -10.70 27.12 47.31
CA PRO A 12 -10.37 28.09 46.26
C PRO A 12 -10.12 27.42 44.89
N ALA A 13 -10.81 27.76 43.80
CA ALA A 13 -10.40 27.27 42.47
C ALA A 13 -11.14 27.97 41.32
N LEU A 14 -10.53 28.99 40.72
CA LEU A 14 -10.81 29.35 39.33
C LEU A 14 -9.65 30.13 38.70
N ILE A 15 -8.45 29.57 38.76
CA ILE A 15 -7.33 29.99 37.93
C ILE A 15 -6.93 28.77 37.10
N ALA A 16 -6.66 29.02 35.81
CA ALA A 16 -6.17 28.09 34.79
C ALA A 16 -7.24 27.35 33.97
N SER A 17 -7.99 28.10 33.15
CA SER A 17 -8.56 27.58 31.90
C SER A 17 -7.82 28.17 30.70
N ILE A 18 -6.51 27.95 30.67
CA ILE A 18 -5.68 28.05 29.46
C ILE A 18 -5.18 26.63 29.20
N LEU A 19 -6.07 25.77 28.70
CA LEU A 19 -5.63 24.56 28.02
C LEU A 19 -5.32 24.96 26.58
N ALA A 20 -4.02 25.22 26.39
CA ALA A 20 -3.40 25.31 25.10
C ALA A 20 -3.81 24.10 24.25
N PHE A 21 -4.36 24.36 23.06
CA PHE A 21 -4.43 23.39 21.98
C PHE A 21 -3.00 23.10 21.52
N GLY A 22 -2.30 22.22 22.25
CA GLY A 22 -1.07 21.59 21.81
C GLY A 22 -1.39 20.64 20.67
N SER A 23 -1.31 21.14 19.44
CA SER A 23 -1.29 20.33 18.23
C SER A 23 -0.13 19.33 18.33
N CYS A 24 -0.45 18.06 18.59
CA CYS A 24 0.51 16.98 18.54
C CYS A 24 0.86 16.70 17.08
N LYS A 25 1.89 17.37 16.58
CA LYS A 25 2.60 16.98 15.35
C LYS A 25 3.52 15.80 15.71
N SER A 26 2.94 14.60 15.83
CA SER A 26 3.70 13.38 16.04
C SER A 26 4.05 12.73 14.70
N SER A 27 5.19 13.16 14.15
CA SER A 27 5.98 12.29 13.28
C SER A 27 6.64 11.23 14.17
N SER A 28 6.06 10.02 14.25
CA SER A 28 6.69 8.90 14.95
C SER A 28 6.95 7.75 13.97
N LYS A 29 8.25 7.55 13.70
CA LYS A 29 8.81 6.36 13.07
C LYS A 29 9.04 5.31 14.17
N ASN A 30 8.43 4.13 13.99
CA ASN A 30 8.87 2.78 14.38
C ASN A 30 7.68 1.90 14.80
N SER A 31 7.55 0.83 14.03
CA SER A 31 6.53 -0.20 13.94
C SER A 31 6.62 -1.24 15.06
N SER A 32 5.47 -1.80 15.46
CA SER A 32 5.24 -3.25 15.74
C SER A 32 4.07 -3.60 16.68
N VAL A 33 3.22 -2.66 17.14
CA VAL A 33 2.12 -3.05 18.07
C VAL A 33 0.69 -2.80 17.54
N LEU A 34 0.49 -2.00 16.49
CA LEU A 34 -0.83 -1.85 15.85
C LEU A 34 -0.67 -1.61 14.35
N GLN A 35 -0.13 -2.59 13.64
CA GLN A 35 -0.20 -2.56 12.18
C GLN A 35 -1.65 -2.80 11.78
N GLN A 36 -2.28 -1.79 11.18
CA GLN A 36 -3.66 -1.87 10.73
C GLN A 36 -3.83 -2.94 9.66
N SER A 37 -5.02 -3.52 9.56
CA SER A 37 -5.35 -4.47 8.50
C SER A 37 -5.27 -3.80 7.14
N ALA A 38 -4.83 -4.56 6.14
CA ALA A 38 -4.78 -4.10 4.76
C ALA A 38 -6.20 -3.84 4.21
N ILE A 39 -6.29 -2.85 3.34
CA ILE A 39 -7.54 -2.36 2.74
C ILE A 39 -7.64 -2.72 1.26
N GLY A 40 -8.78 -2.42 0.63
CA GLY A 40 -9.04 -2.71 -0.79
C GLY A 40 -10.06 -3.82 -0.98
N LYS A 41 -10.54 -3.98 -2.22
CA LYS A 41 -11.44 -5.09 -2.59
C LYS A 41 -10.63 -6.35 -2.93
N PRO A 42 -11.23 -7.54 -2.81
CA PRO A 42 -10.57 -8.77 -3.24
C PRO A 42 -10.14 -8.64 -4.71
N GLY A 43 -8.95 -9.13 -5.03
CA GLY A 43 -8.40 -9.06 -6.38
C GLY A 43 -7.98 -7.67 -6.86
N GLU A 44 -8.00 -6.61 -6.05
CA GLU A 44 -7.39 -5.33 -6.43
C GLU A 44 -5.87 -5.41 -6.30
N LEU A 45 -5.16 -5.03 -7.36
CA LEU A 45 -3.70 -4.95 -7.40
C LEU A 45 -3.24 -3.52 -7.68
N MET A 46 -2.40 -2.99 -6.80
CA MET A 46 -1.77 -1.68 -6.95
C MET A 46 -0.46 -1.82 -7.71
N LEU A 47 -0.44 -1.42 -8.98
CA LEU A 47 0.79 -1.33 -9.76
C LEU A 47 1.44 0.03 -9.57
N VAL A 48 2.66 0.01 -9.05
CA VAL A 48 3.47 1.19 -8.78
C VAL A 48 4.69 1.19 -9.67
N MET A 49 4.78 2.16 -10.59
CA MET A 49 5.93 2.33 -11.48
C MET A 49 6.05 3.78 -11.93
N GLU A 50 7.13 4.13 -12.65
CA GLU A 50 7.24 5.48 -13.22
C GLU A 50 6.14 5.72 -14.27
N LYS A 51 5.61 6.95 -14.28
CA LYS A 51 4.47 7.32 -15.12
C LYS A 51 4.77 7.15 -16.62
N ASP A 52 6.01 7.36 -17.02
CA ASP A 52 6.46 7.28 -18.42
C ASP A 52 6.31 5.87 -18.99
N TYR A 53 6.26 4.84 -18.14
CA TYR A 53 6.04 3.46 -18.57
C TYR A 53 4.57 3.08 -18.71
N PHE A 54 3.61 3.89 -18.25
CA PHE A 54 2.19 3.49 -18.16
C PHE A 54 1.59 3.04 -19.49
N GLU A 55 2.00 3.66 -20.57
CA GLU A 55 1.53 3.39 -21.93
C GLU A 55 2.58 2.66 -22.78
N SER A 56 3.62 2.11 -22.14
CA SER A 56 4.67 1.37 -22.82
C SER A 56 4.22 -0.04 -23.21
N PRO A 57 4.83 -0.66 -24.25
CA PRO A 57 4.55 -2.05 -24.60
C PRO A 57 4.76 -3.05 -23.45
N MET A 58 5.75 -2.78 -22.60
CA MET A 58 6.02 -3.55 -21.39
C MET A 58 4.86 -3.50 -20.41
N ALA A 59 4.29 -2.32 -20.18
CA ALA A 59 3.16 -2.16 -19.29
C ALA A 59 1.89 -2.81 -19.84
N MET A 60 1.64 -2.73 -21.15
CA MET A 60 0.52 -3.43 -21.78
C MET A 60 0.61 -4.94 -21.57
N GLN A 61 1.80 -5.52 -21.79
CA GLN A 61 2.02 -6.94 -21.52
C GLN A 61 1.82 -7.31 -20.04
N LEU A 62 2.19 -6.40 -19.14
CA LEU A 62 1.97 -6.59 -17.71
C LEU A 62 0.48 -6.54 -17.34
N TYR A 63 -0.29 -5.63 -17.95
CA TYR A 63 -1.74 -5.54 -17.77
C TYR A 63 -2.41 -6.82 -18.27
N ASP A 64 -2.10 -7.24 -19.49
CA ASP A 64 -2.66 -8.45 -20.09
C ASP A 64 -2.40 -9.69 -19.21
N LEU A 65 -1.18 -9.81 -18.69
CA LEU A 65 -0.81 -10.92 -17.81
C LEU A 65 -1.55 -10.90 -16.47
N LEU A 66 -1.67 -9.73 -15.84
CA LEU A 66 -2.23 -9.64 -14.47
C LEU A 66 -3.76 -9.58 -14.46
N GLU A 67 -4.39 -9.10 -15.54
CA GLU A 67 -5.84 -9.08 -15.73
C GLU A 67 -6.37 -10.33 -16.46
N GLU A 68 -5.51 -11.31 -16.76
CA GLU A 68 -5.90 -12.55 -17.43
C GLU A 68 -7.05 -13.24 -16.67
N ASP A 69 -8.05 -13.70 -17.42
CA ASP A 69 -9.24 -14.34 -16.85
C ASP A 69 -8.86 -15.62 -16.09
N ALA A 70 -9.46 -15.81 -14.92
CA ALA A 70 -9.28 -17.04 -14.17
C ALA A 70 -9.84 -18.24 -14.97
N PRO A 71 -9.04 -19.27 -15.26
CA PRO A 71 -9.52 -20.42 -16.02
C PRO A 71 -10.59 -21.18 -15.23
N ALA A 72 -11.65 -21.60 -15.93
CA ALA A 72 -12.75 -22.49 -15.47
C ALA A 72 -14.02 -21.86 -14.84
N LEU A 73 -14.26 -20.56 -15.00
CA LEU A 73 -15.59 -19.98 -14.70
C LEU A 73 -16.40 -19.71 -15.97
N PRO A 74 -17.72 -19.97 -16.00
CA PRO A 74 -18.60 -19.59 -17.12
C PRO A 74 -18.77 -18.05 -17.23
N GLN A 75 -18.35 -17.31 -16.20
CA GLN A 75 -18.30 -15.86 -16.16
C GLN A 75 -16.82 -15.44 -16.15
N SER A 76 -16.37 -14.77 -17.21
CA SER A 76 -15.05 -14.12 -17.25
C SER A 76 -14.97 -13.07 -16.16
N GLU A 77 -14.09 -13.29 -15.18
CA GLU A 77 -13.68 -12.27 -14.23
C GLU A 77 -12.14 -12.15 -14.31
N PRO A 78 -11.60 -10.92 -14.46
CA PRO A 78 -10.16 -10.70 -14.41
C PRO A 78 -9.61 -11.22 -13.09
N SER A 79 -8.53 -11.99 -13.14
CA SER A 79 -7.91 -12.54 -11.92
C SER A 79 -7.51 -11.44 -10.94
N LEU A 80 -7.09 -10.27 -11.46
CA LEU A 80 -6.81 -9.07 -10.70
C LEU A 80 -7.32 -7.82 -11.43
N ARG A 81 -7.66 -6.76 -10.69
CA ARG A 81 -8.03 -5.44 -11.21
C ARG A 81 -6.92 -4.45 -10.90
N ILE A 82 -6.29 -3.88 -11.92
CA ILE A 82 -5.09 -3.05 -11.73
C ILE A 82 -5.47 -1.60 -11.42
N SER A 83 -4.87 -1.04 -10.37
CA SER A 83 -4.82 0.39 -10.10
C SER A 83 -3.40 0.89 -10.30
N ARG A 84 -3.21 1.83 -11.24
CA ARG A 84 -1.90 2.35 -11.63
C ARG A 84 -1.56 3.59 -10.81
N VAL A 85 -0.42 3.58 -10.14
CA VAL A 85 0.04 4.70 -9.30
C VAL A 85 1.48 5.05 -9.63
N PRO A 86 1.79 6.32 -9.95
CA PRO A 86 3.17 6.75 -10.13
C PRO A 86 3.97 6.54 -8.85
N THR A 87 5.23 6.09 -8.93
CA THR A 87 6.11 5.91 -7.76
C THR A 87 6.12 7.10 -6.79
N PRO A 88 6.19 8.37 -7.23
CA PRO A 88 6.15 9.53 -6.32
C PRO A 88 4.80 9.71 -5.61
N SER A 89 3.72 9.16 -6.16
CA SER A 89 2.37 9.25 -5.60
C SER A 89 2.04 8.08 -4.67
N PHE A 90 2.89 7.06 -4.59
CA PHE A 90 2.68 5.89 -3.74
C PHE A 90 2.99 6.21 -2.27
N GLU A 91 2.04 6.85 -1.60
CA GLU A 91 2.14 7.29 -0.21
C GLU A 91 0.83 7.07 0.58
N GLY A 92 0.90 7.25 1.91
CA GLY A 92 -0.27 7.24 2.78
C GLY A 92 -1.09 5.95 2.67
N SER A 93 -2.40 6.11 2.44
CA SER A 93 -3.35 5.00 2.36
C SER A 93 -3.11 4.05 1.19
N LEU A 94 -2.46 4.52 0.11
CA LEU A 94 -2.12 3.66 -1.04
C LEU A 94 -1.13 2.55 -0.65
N LYS A 95 -0.31 2.79 0.37
CA LYS A 95 0.59 1.77 0.93
C LYS A 95 -0.15 0.68 1.70
N LEU A 96 -1.43 0.86 2.04
CA LEU A 96 -2.18 -0.07 2.90
C LEU A 96 -2.97 -1.11 2.11
N VAL A 97 -2.97 -1.04 0.78
CA VAL A 97 -3.71 -1.96 -0.08
C VAL A 97 -3.15 -3.38 -0.02
N ARG A 98 -4.01 -4.40 -0.07
CA ARG A 98 -3.63 -5.81 0.12
C ARG A 98 -2.59 -6.34 -0.88
N ASN A 99 -2.68 -5.97 -2.15
CA ASN A 99 -1.74 -6.42 -3.17
C ASN A 99 -1.01 -5.23 -3.78
N VAL A 100 0.31 -5.19 -3.63
CA VAL A 100 1.17 -4.14 -4.20
C VAL A 100 2.21 -4.78 -5.11
N PHE A 101 2.30 -4.31 -6.35
CA PHE A 101 3.41 -4.61 -7.25
C PHE A 101 4.21 -3.35 -7.55
N LEU A 102 5.46 -3.31 -7.11
CA LEU A 102 6.39 -2.21 -7.34
C LEU A 102 7.37 -2.59 -8.43
N LEU A 103 7.42 -1.80 -9.50
CA LEU A 103 8.38 -1.94 -10.58
C LEU A 103 9.30 -0.72 -10.62
N ASP A 104 10.58 -0.97 -10.42
CA ASP A 104 11.66 0.02 -10.48
C ASP A 104 12.60 -0.32 -11.63
N ILE A 105 12.68 0.56 -12.63
CA ILE A 105 13.53 0.40 -13.81
C ILE A 105 14.61 1.47 -13.77
N ASP A 106 15.85 1.05 -13.58
CA ASP A 106 16.99 1.96 -13.54
C ASP A 106 18.26 1.26 -14.05
N PRO A 107 18.78 1.63 -15.23
CA PRO A 107 19.96 1.01 -15.83
C PRO A 107 21.26 1.33 -15.09
N GLN A 108 21.30 2.37 -14.25
CA GLN A 108 22.46 2.72 -13.44
C GLN A 108 22.49 1.94 -12.13
N ARG A 109 21.32 1.60 -11.57
CA ARG A 109 21.20 0.88 -10.29
C ARG A 109 21.14 -0.63 -10.44
N TYR A 110 20.64 -1.13 -11.57
CA TYR A 110 20.38 -2.55 -11.75
C TYR A 110 21.09 -3.11 -12.98
N SER A 111 21.61 -4.33 -12.87
CA SER A 111 22.27 -5.05 -13.97
C SER A 111 21.47 -6.25 -14.48
N LYS A 112 20.46 -6.70 -13.72
CA LYS A 112 19.59 -7.82 -14.05
C LYS A 112 18.21 -7.66 -13.43
N VAL A 113 17.23 -8.36 -13.98
CA VAL A 113 15.89 -8.46 -13.39
C VAL A 113 15.97 -9.22 -12.08
N SER A 114 15.29 -8.72 -11.06
CA SER A 114 15.11 -9.41 -9.78
C SER A 114 13.68 -9.19 -9.32
N LEU A 115 12.98 -10.28 -9.02
CA LEU A 115 11.69 -10.26 -8.34
C LEU A 115 11.88 -10.70 -6.89
N LYS A 116 11.42 -9.89 -5.94
CA LYS A 116 11.33 -10.22 -4.52
C LYS A 116 9.90 -10.02 -4.05
N TYR A 117 9.50 -10.70 -2.99
CA TYR A 117 8.22 -10.46 -2.33
C TYR A 117 8.39 -10.43 -0.82
N SER A 118 7.47 -9.75 -0.15
CA SER A 118 7.38 -9.65 1.29
C SER A 118 5.91 -9.58 1.72
N TYR A 119 5.68 -9.90 2.99
CA TYR A 119 4.37 -9.82 3.62
C TYR A 119 4.37 -8.70 4.65
N ASP A 120 3.22 -8.04 4.77
CA ASP A 120 2.95 -7.07 5.83
C ASP A 120 3.98 -5.94 5.92
N ASP A 121 4.40 -5.37 4.79
CA ASP A 121 5.34 -4.24 4.79
C ASP A 121 4.72 -2.98 5.41
N TRP A 122 3.42 -2.75 5.20
CA TRP A 122 2.71 -1.57 5.72
C TRP A 122 1.38 -1.90 6.41
N ALA A 123 0.72 -3.00 6.05
CA ALA A 123 -0.56 -3.40 6.64
C ALA A 123 -0.65 -4.93 6.79
N LYS A 124 -1.41 -5.43 7.78
CA LYS A 124 -1.56 -6.87 8.03
C LYS A 124 -2.43 -7.54 6.95
N GLY A 125 -2.02 -8.69 6.45
CA GLY A 125 -2.64 -9.39 5.32
C GLY A 125 -2.21 -8.84 3.96
N GLN A 126 -1.10 -8.10 3.91
CA GLN A 126 -0.59 -7.50 2.68
C GLN A 126 0.47 -8.39 2.04
N ILE A 127 0.49 -8.44 0.71
CA ILE A 127 1.60 -8.94 -0.09
C ILE A 127 2.18 -7.82 -0.96
N VAL A 128 3.50 -7.72 -0.97
CA VAL A 128 4.23 -6.73 -1.76
C VAL A 128 5.25 -7.43 -2.62
N ALA A 129 5.06 -7.41 -3.93
CA ALA A 129 6.07 -7.84 -4.89
C ALA A 129 6.88 -6.63 -5.39
N ARG A 130 8.19 -6.79 -5.49
CA ARG A 130 9.15 -5.75 -5.91
C ARG A 130 9.99 -6.31 -7.03
N MET A 131 9.78 -5.80 -8.23
CA MET A 131 10.61 -6.08 -9.40
C MET A 131 11.56 -4.90 -9.64
N THR A 132 12.84 -5.21 -9.75
CA THR A 132 13.86 -4.25 -10.19
C THR A 132 14.44 -4.71 -11.52
N SER A 133 14.69 -3.79 -12.45
CA SER A 133 15.19 -4.13 -13.78
C SER A 133 16.12 -3.06 -14.35
N PRO A 134 17.14 -3.43 -15.17
CA PRO A 134 17.91 -2.46 -15.94
C PRO A 134 17.11 -1.78 -17.07
N SER A 135 16.09 -2.45 -17.61
CA SER A 135 15.31 -1.94 -18.77
C SER A 135 13.92 -2.54 -18.87
N ALA A 136 13.02 -1.87 -19.60
CA ALA A 136 11.68 -2.36 -19.89
C ALA A 136 11.70 -3.66 -20.73
N ASP A 137 12.64 -3.81 -21.67
CA ASP A 137 12.79 -5.04 -22.47
C ASP A 137 13.16 -6.25 -21.61
N SER A 138 13.99 -6.03 -20.59
CA SER A 138 14.36 -7.09 -19.65
C SER A 138 13.14 -7.55 -18.83
N VAL A 139 12.24 -6.61 -18.47
CA VAL A 139 10.95 -6.95 -17.84
C VAL A 139 10.09 -7.78 -18.78
N GLN A 140 9.91 -7.37 -20.04
CA GLN A 140 9.11 -8.12 -21.02
C GLN A 140 9.62 -9.56 -21.18
N ASN A 141 10.94 -9.76 -21.24
CA ASN A 141 11.54 -11.09 -21.32
C ASN A 141 11.29 -11.93 -20.05
N TYR A 142 11.31 -11.30 -18.88
CA TYR A 142 10.92 -11.95 -17.64
C TYR A 142 9.45 -12.36 -17.66
N LEU A 143 8.54 -11.48 -18.09
CA LEU A 143 7.10 -11.78 -18.14
C LEU A 143 6.79 -12.96 -19.05
N LYS A 144 7.48 -13.10 -20.19
CA LYS A 144 7.31 -14.24 -21.12
C LYS A 144 7.73 -15.58 -20.53
N THR A 145 8.68 -15.59 -19.59
CA THR A 145 9.28 -16.82 -19.09
C THR A 145 8.82 -17.20 -17.68
N GLN A 146 8.46 -16.19 -16.87
CA GLN A 146 8.17 -16.32 -15.44
C GLN A 146 6.91 -15.53 -15.01
N GLY A 147 6.15 -14.97 -15.97
CA GLY A 147 4.99 -14.12 -15.68
C GLY A 147 3.89 -14.85 -14.91
N GLU A 148 3.62 -16.11 -15.25
CA GLU A 148 2.63 -16.92 -14.55
C GLU A 148 2.93 -17.04 -13.04
N GLY A 149 4.22 -17.14 -12.68
CA GLY A 149 4.65 -17.18 -11.28
C GLY A 149 4.36 -15.87 -10.53
N LEU A 150 4.49 -14.72 -11.21
CA LEU A 150 4.14 -13.42 -10.64
C LEU A 150 2.64 -13.29 -10.39
N MET A 151 1.80 -13.69 -11.36
CA MET A 151 0.34 -13.67 -11.18
C MET A 151 -0.09 -14.65 -10.06
N ASN A 152 0.42 -15.88 -10.10
CA ASN A 152 0.12 -16.91 -9.10
C ASN A 152 0.49 -16.49 -7.67
N LEU A 153 1.53 -15.66 -7.50
CA LEU A 153 1.91 -15.11 -6.20
C LEU A 153 0.74 -14.35 -5.55
N PHE A 154 0.10 -13.46 -6.30
CA PHE A 154 -1.00 -12.63 -5.81
C PHE A 154 -2.29 -13.44 -5.64
N ILE A 155 -2.63 -14.29 -6.60
CA ILE A 155 -3.84 -15.12 -6.52
C ILE A 155 -3.79 -16.05 -5.30
N ARG A 156 -2.65 -16.73 -5.09
CA ARG A 156 -2.49 -17.63 -3.94
C ARG A 156 -2.56 -16.88 -2.60
N HIS A 157 -2.04 -15.66 -2.55
CA HIS A 157 -2.15 -14.82 -1.36
C HIS A 157 -3.61 -14.44 -1.07
N GLU A 158 -4.37 -14.02 -2.09
CA GLU A 158 -5.81 -13.74 -1.93
C GLU A 158 -6.56 -14.99 -1.44
N LEU A 159 -6.34 -16.16 -2.04
CA LEU A 159 -6.98 -17.41 -1.58
C LEU A 159 -6.63 -17.76 -0.12
N PHE A 160 -5.39 -17.52 0.31
CA PHE A 160 -4.95 -17.74 1.68
C PHE A 160 -5.68 -16.85 2.70
N LEU A 161 -6.07 -15.63 2.32
CA LEU A 161 -6.78 -14.71 3.22
C LEU A 161 -8.23 -15.13 3.51
N TYR A 162 -8.84 -15.97 2.65
CA TYR A 162 -10.22 -16.44 2.80
C TYR A 162 -10.32 -17.94 3.20
N GLY A 163 -9.18 -18.61 3.35
CA GLY A 163 -9.09 -20.02 3.77
C GLY A 163 -9.13 -20.23 5.28
#